data_AF-A0A0Q8F9P1-F1
#
_entry.id   AF-A0A0Q8F9P1-F1
#
_cell.length_a   1.000
_cell.length_b   1.000
_cell.length_c   1.000
_cell.angle_alpha   90.00
_cell.angle_beta   90.00
_cell.angle_gamma   90.00
#
_symmetry.space_group_name_H-M   'P 1'
#
loop_
_entity.id
_entity.type
_entity.pdbx_description
1 polymer ?
#
loop_
_entity_poly.entity_id
_entity_poly.type
_entity_poly.pdbx_seq_one_letter_code
_entity_poly.pdbx_strand_id
1 'polypeptide(L)' 'MKKLFTDEQIIGLLREADAGVAEAELCRRHGFSAASYYLWRSKFGGMEMSMVVRMKELEEENRRLRKMYAEAQLGTVPTC' A
#
# COMPACT_ATOMS: atom_id res chain seq x y z
N MET A 1 -14.95 0.45 5.84
CA MET A 1 -14.12 1.52 6.45
C MET A 1 -13.45 2.29 5.31
N LYS A 2 -13.75 3.57 5.13
CA LYS A 2 -13.25 4.36 3.98
C LYS A 2 -11.84 4.84 4.31
N LYS A 3 -10.83 4.46 3.50
CA LYS A 3 -9.49 5.04 3.63
C LYS A 3 -9.57 6.52 3.26
N LEU A 4 -9.15 7.41 4.16
CA LEU A 4 -9.10 8.86 3.91
C LEU A 4 -7.93 9.25 3.01
N PHE A 5 -6.86 8.47 3.04
CA PHE A 5 -5.66 8.66 2.23
C PHE A 5 -5.37 7.41 1.40
N THR A 6 -5.02 7.62 0.13
CA THR A 6 -4.50 6.57 -0.75
C THR A 6 -3.06 6.22 -0.36
N ASP A 7 -2.61 5.02 -0.73
CA ASP A 7 -1.24 4.60 -0.41
C ASP A 7 -0.24 5.53 -1.12
N GLU A 8 -0.59 6.03 -2.31
CA GLU A 8 0.21 6.97 -3.10
C GLU A 8 0.36 8.33 -2.38
N GLN A 9 -0.72 8.87 -1.81
CA GLN A 9 -0.67 10.09 -1.00
C GLN A 9 0.17 9.90 0.25
N ILE A 10 0.05 8.76 0.92
CA ILE A 10 0.81 8.43 2.13
C ILE A 10 2.31 8.40 1.84
N ILE A 11 2.72 7.74 0.75
CA ILE A 11 4.13 7.67 0.35
C ILE A 11 4.66 9.06 0.02
N GLY A 12 3.87 9.89 -0.68
CA GLY A 12 4.24 11.29 -0.95
C GLY A 12 4.53 12.08 0.34
N LEU A 13 3.67 11.94 1.35
CA LEU A 13 3.84 12.59 2.65
C LEU A 13 5.09 12.09 3.40
N LEU A 14 5.37 10.78 3.36
CA LEU A 14 6.58 10.22 3.97
C LEU A 14 7.85 10.75 3.28
N ARG A 15 7.83 10.94 1.96
CA ARG A 15 8.96 11.53 1.22
C ARG A 15 9.17 13.01 1.55
N GLU A 16 8.11 13.79 1.74
CA GLU A 16 8.24 15.18 2.24
C GLU A 16 8.93 15.19 3.62
N ALA A 17 8.57 14.25 4.50
CA ALA A 17 9.22 14.12 5.80
C ALA A 17 10.68 13.69 5.69
N ASP A 18 11.01 12.73 4.82
CA ASP A 18 12.38 12.29 4.56
C ASP A 18 13.24 13.38 3.91
N ALA A 19 12.62 14.31 3.16
CA ALA A 19 13.25 15.51 2.62
C ALA A 19 13.45 16.64 3.66
N GLY A 20 13.03 16.41 4.91
CA GLY A 20 13.28 17.32 6.04
C GLY A 20 12.07 18.15 6.50
N VAL A 21 10.87 17.94 5.94
CA VAL A 21 9.67 18.61 6.45
C VAL A 21 9.27 18.02 7.80
N ALA A 22 9.05 18.88 8.79
CA ALA A 22 8.65 18.43 10.13
C ALA A 22 7.28 17.73 10.10
N GLU A 23 7.19 16.56 10.75
CA GLU A 23 5.95 15.79 10.90
C GLU A 23 4.77 16.65 11.39
N ALA A 24 5.01 17.50 12.39
CA ALA A 24 3.97 18.36 12.97
C ALA A 24 3.36 19.32 11.94
N GLU A 25 4.15 19.76 10.96
CA GLU A 25 3.68 20.61 9.87
C GLU A 25 2.85 19.83 8.86
N LEU A 26 3.27 18.60 8.51
CA LEU A 26 2.49 17.73 7.63
C LEU A 26 1.14 17.35 8.24
N CYS A 27 1.12 17.02 9.54
CA CYS A 27 -0.11 16.74 10.29
C CYS A 27 -1.10 17.92 10.21
N ARG A 28 -0.62 19.16 10.40
CA ARG A 28 -1.45 20.38 10.31
C ARG A 28 -1.95 20.64 8.89
N ARG A 29 -1.05 20.57 7.90
CA ARG A 29 -1.36 20.87 6.48
C ARG A 29 -2.37 19.90 5.88
N HIS A 30 -2.24 18.61 6.18
CA HIS A 30 -2.99 17.54 5.52
C HIS A 30 -4.10 16.95 6.40
N GLY A 31 -4.19 17.35 7.67
CA GLY A 31 -5.29 16.95 8.55
C GLY A 31 -5.22 15.48 8.98
N PHE A 32 -4.04 15.00 9.34
CA PHE A 32 -3.86 13.68 9.94
C PHE A 32 -3.12 13.78 11.28
N SER A 33 -3.20 12.72 12.08
CA SER A 33 -2.56 12.66 13.39
C SER A 33 -1.14 12.11 13.31
N ALA A 34 -0.28 12.48 14.26
CA ALA A 34 1.04 11.89 14.44
C ALA A 34 0.99 10.34 14.50
N ALA A 35 -0.01 9.79 15.20
CA ALA A 35 -0.22 8.35 15.26
C ALA A 35 -0.42 7.72 13.86
N SER A 36 -1.16 8.40 12.98
CA SER A 36 -1.34 7.96 11.59
C SER A 36 -0.02 7.99 10.82
N TYR A 37 0.80 9.02 11.03
CA TYR A 37 2.12 9.14 10.41
C TYR A 37 3.03 7.96 10.77
N TYR A 38 3.17 7.63 12.05
CA TYR A 38 4.02 6.50 12.46
C TYR A 38 3.49 5.15 12.00
N LEU A 39 2.17 4.97 11.94
CA LEU A 39 1.56 3.78 11.36
C LEU A 39 1.89 3.64 9.87
N TRP A 40 1.89 4.75 9.13
CA TRP A 40 2.29 4.75 7.74
C TRP A 40 3.78 4.53 7.57
N ARG A 41 4.60 5.14 8.43
CA ARG A 41 6.06 4.96 8.41
C ARG A 41 6.46 3.53 8.70
N SER A 42 5.77 2.82 9.59
CA SER A 42 6.05 1.39 9.82
C SER A 42 5.65 0.51 8.64
N LYS A 43 4.59 0.89 7.92
CA LYS A 43 4.10 0.14 6.76
C LYS A 43 4.84 0.44 5.46
N PHE A 44 5.18 1.70 5.20
CA PHE A 44 5.68 2.21 3.91
C PHE A 44 7.03 2.92 4.03
N GLY A 45 7.58 3.12 5.23
CA GLY A 45 8.85 3.80 5.41
C GLY A 45 9.99 3.08 4.69
N GLY A 46 10.83 3.83 3.99
CA GLY A 46 11.93 3.29 3.20
C GLY A 46 11.51 2.58 1.90
N MET A 47 10.22 2.52 1.55
CA MET A 47 9.77 2.04 0.25
C MET A 47 9.67 3.18 -0.78
N GLU A 48 10.21 2.93 -1.97
CA GLU A 48 9.98 3.76 -3.14
C GLU A 48 8.59 3.51 -3.75
N MET A 49 8.02 4.53 -4.40
CA MET A 49 6.70 4.41 -5.03
C MET A 49 6.64 3.26 -6.05
N SER A 50 7.71 3.06 -6.81
CA SER A 50 7.84 1.97 -7.77
C SER A 50 7.77 0.58 -7.11
N MET A 51 8.26 0.45 -5.88
CA MET A 51 8.15 -0.80 -5.11
C MET A 51 6.71 -1.06 -4.67
N VAL A 52 5.97 -0.02 -4.30
CA VAL A 52 4.55 -0.16 -3.89
C VAL A 52 3.66 -0.54 -5.07
N VAL A 53 3.87 0.08 -6.24
CA VAL A 53 3.17 -0.31 -7.47
C VAL A 53 3.46 -1.76 -7.80
N ARG A 54 4.75 -2.15 -7.79
CA ARG A 54 5.16 -3.52 -8.07
C ARG A 54 4.58 -4.53 -7.08
N MET A 55 4.49 -4.15 -5.79
CA MET A 55 3.89 -4.98 -4.75
C MET A 55 2.40 -5.24 -5.04
N LYS A 56 1.62 -4.21 -5.40
CA LYS A 56 0.20 -4.36 -5.73
C LYS A 56 -0.03 -5.27 -6.94
N GLU A 57 0.79 -5.13 -7.99
CA GLU A 57 0.75 -6.01 -9.15
C GLU A 57 1.04 -7.47 -8.78
N LEU A 58 2.06 -7.69 -7.95
CA LEU A 58 2.42 -9.03 -7.48
C LEU A 58 1.31 -9.64 -6.61
N GLU A 59 0.68 -8.86 -5.74
CA GLU A 59 -0.46 -9.31 -4.93
C GLU A 59 -1.66 -9.72 -5.80
N GLU A 60 -1.96 -8.93 -6.84
CA GLU A 60 -3.02 -9.23 -7.80
C GLU A 60 -2.74 -10.53 -8.57
N GLU A 61 -1.53 -10.69 -9.11
CA GLU A 61 -1.16 -11.90 -9.83
C GLU A 61 -1.15 -13.11 -8.89
N ASN A 62 -0.65 -12.96 -7.66
CA ASN A 62 -0.67 -14.03 -6.66
C ASN A 62 -2.11 -14.45 -6.31
N ARG A 63 -3.03 -13.49 -6.20
CA ARG A 63 -4.46 -13.77 -6.01
C ARG A 63 -5.04 -14.55 -7.18
N ARG A 64 -4.74 -14.14 -8.41
CA ARG A 64 -5.21 -14.81 -9.63
C ARG A 64 -4.68 -16.25 -9.71
N LEU A 65 -3.38 -16.42 -9.46
CA LEU A 65 -2.71 -17.72 -9.46
C LEU A 65 -3.29 -18.65 -8.39
N ARG A 66 -3.48 -18.15 -7.16
CA ARG A 66 -4.09 -18.93 -6.07
C ARG A 66 -5.51 -19.36 -6.39
N LYS A 67 -6.29 -18.48 -7.03
CA LYS A 67 -7.66 -18.80 -7.47
C LYS A 67 -7.64 -19.93 -8.50
N MET A 68 -6.85 -19.80 -9.57
CA MET A 68 -6.73 -20.83 -10.60
C MET A 68 -6.22 -22.16 -10.02
N TYR A 69 -5.24 -22.11 -9.11
CA TYR A 69 -4.73 -23.30 -8.42
C TYR A 69 -5.83 -23.99 -7.60
N ALA A 70 -6.60 -23.23 -6.83
CA ALA A 70 -7.73 -23.77 -6.06
C ALA A 70 -8.80 -24.37 -6.97
N GLU A 71 -9.17 -23.69 -8.05
CA GLU A 71 -10.13 -24.19 -9.04
C GLU A 71 -9.64 -25.47 -9.72
N ALA A 72 -8.35 -25.56 -10.04
CA ALA A 72 -7.75 -26.76 -10.63
C ALA A 72 -7.75 -27.94 -9.66
N GLN A 73 -7.48 -27.70 -8.37
CA GLN A 73 -7.54 -28.74 -7.33
C GLN A 73 -8.97 -29.21 -7.04
N LEU A 74 -9.95 -28.30 -7.13
CA LEU A 74 -11.37 -28.61 -6.92
C LEU A 74 -12.06 -29.17 -8.17
N GLY A 75 -11.36 -29.30 -9.29
CA GLY A 75 -11.93 -29.79 -10.56
C GLY A 75 -12.99 -28.87 -11.16
N THR A 76 -13.03 -27.60 -10.74
CA THR A 76 -14.01 -26.61 -11.22
C THR A 76 -13.52 -25.85 -12.45
N VAL A 77 -12.27 -26.09 -12.88
CA VAL A 77 -11.78 -25.63 -14.19
C VAL A 77 -12.37 -26.56 -15.24
N PRO A 78 -13.06 -26.05 -16.28
CA PRO A 78 -13.45 -26.88 -17.41
C PRO A 78 -12.18 -27.34 -18.12
N THR A 79 -11.78 -28.59 -17.89
CA THR A 79 -10.83 -29.29 -18.73
C THR A 79 -11.48 -29.50 -20.09
N CYS A 80 -10.83 -29.05 -21.14
CA CYS A 80 -11.19 -29.42 -22.51
C CYS A 80 -11.14 -30.93 -22.72
#